data_AF-A0A6A6FNM1-F1
#
_entry.id   AF-A0A6A6FNM1-F1
#
_cell.length_a   1.000
_cell.length_b   1.000
_cell.length_c   1.000
_cell.angle_alpha   90.00
_cell.angle_beta   90.00
_cell.angle_gamma   90.00
#
_symmetry.space_group_name_H-M   'P 1'
#
loop_
_entity.id
_entity.type
_entity.pdbx_description
1 polymer ?
#
loop_
_entity_poly.entity_id
_entity_poly.type
_entity_poly.pdbx_seq_one_letter_code
_entity_poly.pdbx_strand_id
1 'polypeptide(L)'
;MGHPSKRLIAAYVFDWVVIVAFAAAGGFLSFVHPTHRAFSLLNTEISYPYVEESIPAWLVGVIAGIGPAIIIAVVALVFVPGREVRRFSTRSQVLRLKLWELEKGLAGLCLSLAVAFFVTQGMKNMFGKPRPNMLARCKPNLDDINAAYRGGYGQDISIRWTMVDSSICQETDEHILQDAFRSFPSGHSSWSWAGLLYLTLFFCSKFGIGLPHLPVVFTTTEQRPSPTNEHELLPLHAHRARGSSLETKNEEREDIPGEYAAQRPLHQRNGSIDNNSLTANTSYNNNPESSNYVTTTSSNPLSVRNAAAAPPNYLIIPALTPIAVAVYIVSTRFAEYYHFGFDIIFGSLIGITTSWLAFRWYHLPISRGQGWAWGSRSRDRAFAFGVGTNGWVSDAGWSSKKVSAVDVRADFV
;
A
#
# COMPACT_ATOMS: atom_id res chain seq x y z
N MET A 1 -4.84 -29.96 17.32
CA MET A 1 -4.76 -28.86 16.32
C MET A 1 -5.02 -29.45 14.94
N GLY A 2 -6.01 -28.95 14.19
CA GLY A 2 -6.31 -29.47 12.84
C GLY A 2 -5.21 -29.14 11.82
N HIS A 3 -4.89 -30.09 10.95
CA HIS A 3 -4.02 -29.84 9.80
C HIS A 3 -4.70 -28.89 8.80
N PRO A 4 -3.94 -27.99 8.14
CA PRO A 4 -4.47 -27.18 7.04
C PRO A 4 -5.01 -28.08 5.92
N SER A 5 -6.12 -27.67 5.30
CA SER A 5 -6.73 -28.44 4.20
C SER A 5 -5.77 -28.53 3.01
N LYS A 6 -5.61 -29.73 2.45
CA LYS A 6 -4.81 -29.97 1.23
C LYS A 6 -5.22 -29.04 0.09
N ARG A 7 -6.53 -28.80 -0.07
CA ARG A 7 -7.10 -27.90 -1.09
C ARG A 7 -6.65 -26.45 -0.92
N LEU A 8 -6.54 -25.99 0.33
CA LEU A 8 -6.14 -24.62 0.63
C LEU A 8 -4.64 -24.40 0.38
N ILE A 9 -3.81 -25.40 0.74
CA ILE A 9 -2.37 -25.38 0.41
C ILE A 9 -2.18 -25.35 -1.11
N ALA A 10 -2.89 -26.21 -1.84
CA ALA A 10 -2.83 -26.25 -3.30
C ALA A 10 -3.17 -24.90 -3.95
N ALA A 11 -4.16 -24.16 -3.42
CA ALA A 11 -4.52 -22.84 -3.92
C ALA A 11 -3.38 -21.81 -3.75
N TYR A 12 -2.69 -21.79 -2.61
CA TYR A 12 -1.55 -20.88 -2.43
C TYR A 12 -0.32 -21.31 -3.23
N VAL A 13 -0.07 -22.61 -3.39
CA VAL A 13 0.98 -23.10 -4.30
C VAL A 13 0.69 -22.63 -5.73
N PHE A 14 -0.57 -22.70 -6.16
CA PHE A 14 -0.99 -22.20 -7.46
C PHE A 14 -0.75 -20.69 -7.62
N ASP A 15 -1.01 -19.87 -6.59
CA ASP A 15 -0.69 -18.43 -6.62
C ASP A 15 0.82 -18.20 -6.92
N TRP A 16 1.72 -18.96 -6.29
CA TRP A 16 3.16 -18.89 -6.55
C TRP A 16 3.54 -19.36 -7.96
N VAL A 17 2.88 -20.41 -8.47
CA VAL A 17 3.09 -20.87 -9.85
C VAL A 17 2.73 -19.76 -10.85
N VAL A 18 1.64 -19.03 -10.62
CA VAL A 18 1.25 -17.89 -11.47
C VAL A 18 2.31 -16.78 -11.42
N ILE A 19 2.82 -16.43 -10.24
CA ILE A 19 3.88 -15.43 -10.09
C ILE A 19 5.14 -15.85 -10.86
N VAL A 20 5.57 -17.10 -10.68
CA VAL A 20 6.74 -17.65 -11.39
C VAL A 20 6.51 -17.69 -12.89
N ALA A 21 5.29 -18.00 -13.35
CA ALA A 21 4.94 -18.00 -14.77
C ALA A 21 5.07 -16.59 -15.38
N PHE A 22 4.62 -15.54 -14.69
CA PHE A 22 4.84 -14.15 -15.14
C PHE A 22 6.33 -13.79 -15.21
N ALA A 23 7.10 -14.16 -14.18
CA ALA A 23 8.54 -13.90 -14.16
C ALA A 23 9.27 -14.65 -15.29
N ALA A 24 8.93 -15.92 -15.52
CA ALA A 24 9.48 -16.74 -16.59
C ALA A 24 9.10 -16.20 -17.97
N ALA A 25 7.85 -15.77 -18.17
CA ALA A 25 7.41 -15.14 -19.41
C ALA A 25 8.17 -13.82 -19.68
N GLY A 26 8.38 -12.99 -18.65
CA GLY A 26 9.22 -11.79 -18.77
C GLY A 26 10.68 -12.13 -19.10
N GLY A 27 11.22 -13.21 -18.52
CA GLY A 27 12.57 -13.68 -18.77
C GLY A 27 12.74 -14.17 -20.20
N PHE A 28 11.78 -14.95 -20.69
CA PHE A 28 11.73 -15.38 -22.07
C PHE A 28 11.69 -14.20 -23.04
N LEU A 29 10.86 -13.19 -22.75
CA LEU A 29 10.80 -11.96 -23.57
C LEU A 29 12.17 -11.26 -23.65
N SER A 30 13.00 -11.30 -22.61
CA SER A 30 14.33 -10.65 -22.68
C SER A 30 15.27 -11.23 -23.76
N PHE A 31 15.04 -12.47 -24.20
CA PHE A 31 15.79 -13.14 -25.28
C PHE A 31 15.20 -12.92 -26.67
N VAL A 32 13.96 -12.42 -26.77
CA VAL A 32 13.31 -12.18 -28.07
C VAL A 32 13.85 -10.90 -28.69
N HIS A 33 14.26 -10.96 -29.97
CA HIS A 33 14.75 -9.78 -30.70
C HIS A 33 13.72 -8.65 -30.69
N PRO A 34 14.12 -7.42 -30.34
CA PRO A 34 13.22 -6.28 -30.39
C PRO A 34 12.91 -5.90 -31.84
N THR A 35 11.79 -5.23 -32.06
CA THR A 35 11.57 -4.54 -33.34
C THR A 35 12.63 -3.45 -33.51
N HIS A 36 13.13 -3.24 -34.73
CA HIS A 36 14.05 -2.14 -35.01
C HIS A 36 13.29 -1.05 -35.78
N ARG A 37 13.12 0.11 -35.14
CA ARG A 37 12.54 1.27 -35.82
C ARG A 37 13.59 1.93 -36.69
N ALA A 38 13.20 2.33 -37.89
CA ALA A 38 14.05 3.16 -38.73
C ALA A 38 14.39 4.48 -38.02
N PHE A 39 15.61 4.96 -38.22
CA PHE A 39 16.14 6.16 -37.58
C PHE A 39 16.95 7.00 -38.56
N SER A 40 17.19 8.27 -38.23
CA SER A 40 18.04 9.15 -39.02
C SER A 40 19.41 9.28 -38.40
N LEU A 41 20.46 9.26 -39.23
CA LEU A 41 21.86 9.42 -38.79
C LEU A 41 22.17 10.83 -38.28
N LEU A 42 21.32 11.82 -38.59
CA LEU A 42 21.47 13.20 -38.15
C LEU A 42 20.63 13.55 -36.93
N ASN A 43 19.92 12.57 -36.35
CA ASN A 43 19.14 12.82 -35.15
C ASN A 43 20.06 12.97 -33.93
N THR A 44 20.12 14.19 -33.39
CA THR A 44 20.97 14.53 -32.24
C THR A 44 20.52 13.82 -30.95
N GLU A 45 19.24 13.49 -30.82
CA GLU A 45 18.69 12.83 -29.63
C GLU A 45 19.23 11.41 -29.41
N ILE A 46 19.72 10.75 -30.47
CA ILE A 46 20.27 9.38 -30.44
C ILE A 46 21.79 9.35 -30.67
N SER A 47 22.43 10.51 -30.65
CA SER A 47 23.86 10.71 -30.95
C SER A 47 24.75 10.89 -29.71
N TYR A 48 24.21 10.65 -28.51
CA TYR A 48 24.98 10.78 -27.27
C TYR A 48 26.10 9.72 -27.17
N PRO A 49 27.21 10.03 -26.48
CA PRO A 49 28.29 9.09 -26.30
C PRO A 49 27.85 7.88 -25.47
N TYR A 50 28.49 6.74 -25.73
CA TYR A 50 28.37 5.57 -24.87
C TYR A 50 29.16 5.79 -23.58
N VAL A 51 28.49 5.67 -22.44
CA VAL A 51 29.07 5.71 -21.09
C VAL A 51 28.70 4.39 -20.42
N GLU A 52 29.60 3.83 -19.62
CA GLU A 52 29.32 2.60 -18.88
C GLU A 52 28.22 2.79 -17.83
N GLU A 53 27.43 1.74 -17.57
CA GLU A 53 26.35 1.80 -16.58
C GLU A 53 26.91 1.84 -15.15
N SER A 54 26.64 2.89 -14.37
CA SER A 54 27.00 2.87 -12.94
C SER A 54 26.20 1.83 -12.16
N ILE A 55 24.93 1.62 -12.54
CA ILE A 55 24.03 0.67 -11.88
C ILE A 55 23.62 -0.39 -12.91
N PRO A 56 24.29 -1.55 -12.93
CA PRO A 56 23.93 -2.62 -13.84
C PRO A 56 22.62 -3.30 -13.42
N ALA A 57 21.96 -3.95 -14.39
CA ALA A 57 20.65 -4.57 -14.18
C ALA A 57 20.61 -5.58 -13.00
N TRP A 58 21.68 -6.35 -12.78
CA TRP A 58 21.75 -7.29 -11.65
C TRP A 58 21.74 -6.57 -10.30
N LEU A 59 22.36 -5.39 -10.21
CA LEU A 59 22.43 -4.61 -8.97
C LEU A 59 21.06 -4.06 -8.61
N VAL A 60 20.25 -3.66 -9.60
CA VAL A 60 18.83 -3.33 -9.37
C VAL A 60 18.06 -4.54 -8.84
N GLY A 61 18.30 -5.74 -9.39
CA GLY A 61 17.70 -6.98 -8.88
C GLY A 61 18.01 -7.24 -7.40
N VAL A 62 19.25 -6.94 -6.97
CA VAL A 62 19.65 -7.03 -5.57
C VAL A 62 18.99 -5.95 -4.73
N ILE A 63 19.09 -4.67 -5.13
CA ILE A 63 18.62 -3.52 -4.33
C ILE A 63 17.09 -3.45 -4.26
N ALA A 64 16.37 -3.71 -5.34
CA ALA A 64 14.92 -3.60 -5.43
C ALA A 64 14.19 -4.94 -5.28
N GLY A 65 14.89 -6.08 -5.39
CA GLY A 65 14.31 -7.41 -5.17
C GLY A 65 14.76 -8.02 -3.84
N ILE A 66 16.03 -8.43 -3.77
CA ILE A 66 16.56 -9.20 -2.64
C ILE A 66 16.57 -8.37 -1.34
N GLY A 67 17.01 -7.11 -1.40
CA GLY A 67 17.04 -6.20 -0.25
C GLY A 67 15.67 -6.07 0.42
N PRO A 68 14.61 -5.66 -0.30
CA PRO A 68 13.25 -5.62 0.20
C PRO A 68 12.75 -6.95 0.74
N ALA A 69 13.06 -8.08 0.08
CA ALA A 69 12.66 -9.40 0.56
C ALA A 69 13.28 -9.72 1.93
N ILE A 70 14.57 -9.42 2.13
CA ILE A 70 15.26 -9.60 3.41
C ILE A 70 14.65 -8.68 4.48
N ILE A 71 14.42 -7.41 4.15
CA ILE A 71 13.85 -6.44 5.08
C ILE A 71 12.44 -6.85 5.52
N ILE A 72 11.58 -7.27 4.58
CA ILE A 72 10.25 -7.81 4.85
C ILE A 72 10.36 -9.02 5.77
N ALA A 73 11.32 -9.92 5.50
CA ALA A 73 11.53 -11.10 6.32
C ALA A 73 11.93 -10.76 7.77
N VAL A 74 12.87 -9.83 7.94
CA VAL A 74 13.28 -9.34 9.27
C VAL A 74 12.08 -8.71 9.99
N VAL A 75 11.31 -7.85 9.32
CA VAL A 75 10.16 -7.19 9.95
C VAL A 75 9.08 -8.18 10.37
N ALA A 76 8.72 -9.13 9.49
CA ALA A 76 7.72 -10.14 9.75
C ALA A 76 8.16 -11.14 10.84
N LEU A 77 9.45 -11.47 10.92
CA LEU A 77 9.95 -12.43 11.92
C LEU A 77 10.22 -11.79 13.28
N VAL A 78 10.59 -10.51 13.35
CA VAL A 78 10.98 -9.83 14.60
C VAL A 78 9.81 -9.06 15.23
N PHE A 79 9.10 -8.22 14.47
CA PHE A 79 8.12 -7.27 15.01
C PHE A 79 6.68 -7.79 15.02
N VAL A 80 6.37 -8.80 14.23
CA VAL A 80 5.05 -9.45 14.19
C VAL A 80 5.06 -10.71 15.07
N PRO A 81 4.01 -11.04 15.84
CA PRO A 81 2.80 -10.28 16.08
C PRO A 81 3.01 -9.17 17.12
N GLY A 82 2.20 -8.12 17.04
CA GLY A 82 2.19 -7.03 18.02
C GLY A 82 2.08 -7.53 19.46
N ARG A 83 2.62 -6.74 20.40
CA ARG A 83 2.74 -7.10 21.83
C ARG A 83 1.39 -7.52 22.45
N GLU A 84 0.30 -6.90 22.00
CA GLU A 84 -1.06 -7.19 22.46
C GLU A 84 -1.54 -8.59 22.07
N VAL A 85 -1.42 -8.95 20.78
CA VAL A 85 -1.82 -10.27 20.28
C VAL A 85 -0.92 -11.38 20.87
N ARG A 86 0.36 -11.08 21.09
CA ARG A 86 1.31 -12.04 21.70
C ARG A 86 0.94 -12.41 23.14
N ARG A 87 0.29 -11.51 23.90
CA ARG A 87 -0.10 -11.77 25.30
C ARG A 87 -1.15 -12.88 25.43
N PHE A 88 -2.02 -13.03 24.44
CA PHE A 88 -3.14 -13.98 24.46
C PHE A 88 -2.94 -15.20 23.54
N SER A 89 -1.81 -15.29 22.84
CA SER A 89 -1.57 -16.32 21.82
C SER A 89 -0.57 -17.39 22.26
N THR A 90 -0.82 -18.64 21.92
CA THR A 90 0.16 -19.73 22.09
C THR A 90 1.33 -19.62 21.12
N ARG A 91 2.49 -20.21 21.46
CA ARG A 91 3.71 -20.18 20.61
C ARG A 91 3.44 -20.66 19.17
N SER A 92 2.63 -21.71 19.02
CA SER A 92 2.28 -22.26 17.70
C SER A 92 1.39 -21.34 16.88
N GLN A 93 0.49 -20.57 17.51
CA GLN A 93 -0.31 -19.55 16.83
C GLN A 93 0.55 -18.36 16.39
N VAL A 94 1.47 -17.92 17.25
CA VAL A 94 2.43 -16.85 16.94
C VAL A 94 3.31 -17.22 15.73
N LEU A 95 3.84 -18.44 15.70
CA LEU A 95 4.65 -18.90 14.56
C LEU A 95 3.84 -18.92 13.25
N ARG A 96 2.58 -19.36 13.30
CA ARG A 96 1.69 -19.35 12.13
C ARG A 96 1.44 -17.94 11.62
N LEU A 97 1.19 -16.98 12.50
CA LEU A 97 1.00 -15.58 12.14
C LEU A 97 2.26 -14.98 11.51
N LYS A 98 3.44 -15.25 12.08
CA LYS A 98 4.72 -14.80 11.51
C LYS A 98 4.94 -15.34 10.10
N LEU A 99 4.77 -16.65 9.91
CA LEU A 99 4.94 -17.29 8.61
C LEU A 99 3.89 -16.82 7.60
N TRP A 100 2.66 -16.55 8.04
CA TRP A 100 1.60 -16.01 7.21
C TRP A 100 1.92 -14.60 6.70
N GLU A 101 2.35 -13.72 7.60
CA GLU A 101 2.74 -12.35 7.25
C GLU A 101 4.00 -12.32 6.38
N LEU A 102 4.95 -13.21 6.63
CA LEU A 102 6.12 -13.40 5.78
C LEU A 102 5.72 -13.80 4.36
N GLU A 103 4.88 -14.83 4.23
CA GLU A 103 4.42 -15.31 2.93
C GLU A 103 3.72 -14.19 2.17
N LYS A 104 2.79 -13.47 2.79
CA LYS A 104 1.98 -12.46 2.10
C LYS A 104 2.81 -11.23 1.71
N GLY A 105 3.79 -10.87 2.53
CA GLY A 105 4.79 -9.86 2.22
C GLY A 105 5.65 -10.25 1.01
N LEU A 106 6.17 -11.48 0.99
CA LEU A 106 7.02 -11.96 -0.11
C LEU A 106 6.23 -12.20 -1.40
N ALA A 107 5.03 -12.78 -1.32
CA ALA A 107 4.18 -13.04 -2.46
C ALA A 107 3.76 -11.73 -3.15
N GLY A 108 3.44 -10.68 -2.38
CA GLY A 108 3.12 -9.37 -2.95
C GLY A 108 4.32 -8.68 -3.58
N LEU A 109 5.50 -8.74 -2.95
CA LEU A 109 6.74 -8.22 -3.56
C LEU A 109 7.04 -8.93 -4.89
N CYS A 110 7.00 -10.26 -4.89
CA CYS A 110 7.29 -11.07 -6.08
C CYS A 110 6.26 -10.82 -7.18
N LEU A 111 4.96 -10.71 -6.84
CA LEU A 111 3.93 -10.37 -7.81
C LEU A 111 4.16 -8.99 -8.43
N SER A 112 4.49 -7.98 -7.61
CA SER A 112 4.79 -6.63 -8.10
C SER A 112 5.94 -6.65 -9.11
N LEU A 113 7.05 -7.31 -8.76
CA LEU A 113 8.24 -7.39 -9.61
C LEU A 113 7.99 -8.22 -10.88
N ALA A 114 7.31 -9.36 -10.76
CA ALA A 114 7.03 -10.26 -11.89
C ALA A 114 6.13 -9.59 -12.94
N VAL A 115 5.06 -8.91 -12.51
CA VAL A 115 4.17 -8.19 -13.43
C VAL A 115 4.89 -7.00 -14.06
N ALA A 116 5.65 -6.22 -13.28
CA ALA A 116 6.44 -5.11 -13.80
C ALA A 116 7.46 -5.59 -14.85
N PHE A 117 8.12 -6.72 -14.59
CA PHE A 117 9.08 -7.34 -15.50
C PHE A 117 8.42 -7.75 -16.81
N PHE A 118 7.33 -8.51 -16.74
CA PHE A 118 6.60 -8.97 -17.91
C PHE A 118 6.14 -7.81 -18.80
N VAL A 119 5.48 -6.81 -18.20
CA VAL A 119 4.98 -5.64 -18.94
C VAL A 119 6.12 -4.85 -19.57
N THR A 120 7.20 -4.59 -18.83
CA THR A 120 8.34 -3.81 -19.34
C THR A 120 9.03 -4.53 -20.50
N GLN A 121 9.33 -5.82 -20.37
CA GLN A 121 10.00 -6.60 -21.41
C GLN A 121 9.14 -6.73 -22.67
N GLY A 122 7.84 -6.98 -22.51
CA GLY A 122 6.91 -7.03 -23.63
C GLY A 122 6.88 -5.71 -24.40
N MET A 123 6.76 -4.59 -23.70
CA MET A 123 6.75 -3.26 -24.33
C MET A 123 8.08 -2.94 -25.01
N LYS A 124 9.23 -3.25 -24.39
CA LYS A 124 10.56 -3.03 -24.99
C LYS A 124 10.68 -3.70 -26.36
N ASN A 125 10.26 -4.96 -26.45
CA ASN A 125 10.37 -5.71 -27.70
C ASN A 125 9.36 -5.27 -28.76
N MET A 126 8.15 -4.87 -28.34
CA MET A 126 7.13 -4.37 -29.27
C MET A 126 7.51 -3.01 -29.86
N PHE A 127 8.01 -2.09 -29.03
CA PHE A 127 8.25 -0.72 -29.46
C PHE A 127 9.59 -0.54 -30.15
N GLY A 128 10.68 -1.17 -29.71
CA GLY A 128 11.93 -1.08 -30.46
C GLY A 128 12.53 0.32 -30.53
N LYS A 129 12.31 1.15 -29.50
CA LYS A 129 12.72 2.56 -29.50
C LYS A 129 14.24 2.65 -29.31
N PRO A 130 14.97 3.35 -30.21
CA PRO A 130 16.40 3.57 -30.05
C PRO A 130 16.71 4.38 -28.78
N ARG A 131 17.81 4.06 -28.10
CA ARG A 131 18.32 4.78 -26.93
C ARG A 131 19.02 6.09 -27.32
N PRO A 132 19.20 7.02 -26.38
CA PRO A 132 19.95 8.25 -26.65
C PRO A 132 21.41 8.01 -27.11
N ASN A 133 22.02 6.90 -26.69
CA ASN A 133 23.36 6.48 -27.09
C ASN A 133 23.38 5.42 -28.20
N MET A 134 22.30 5.27 -28.97
CA MET A 134 22.18 4.20 -29.97
C MET A 134 23.22 4.31 -31.09
N LEU A 135 23.47 5.52 -31.63
CA LEU A 135 24.43 5.67 -32.74
C LEU A 135 25.87 5.33 -32.33
N ALA A 136 26.26 5.67 -31.10
CA ALA A 136 27.58 5.34 -30.54
C ALA A 136 27.79 3.81 -30.42
N ARG A 137 26.72 3.06 -30.17
CA ARG A 137 26.74 1.58 -30.14
C ARG A 137 26.67 0.96 -31.53
N CYS A 138 25.84 1.52 -32.41
CA CYS A 138 25.61 1.04 -33.76
C CYS A 138 26.87 1.14 -34.64
N LYS A 139 27.68 2.20 -34.50
CA LYS A 139 28.83 2.51 -35.35
C LYS A 139 28.45 2.39 -36.84
N PRO A 140 27.60 3.30 -37.35
CA PRO A 140 27.00 3.16 -38.67
C PRO A 140 28.06 3.24 -39.78
N ASN A 141 27.96 2.35 -40.77
CA ASN A 141 28.76 2.44 -41.98
C ASN A 141 28.29 3.61 -42.85
N LEU A 142 29.11 4.65 -42.99
CA LEU A 142 28.78 5.84 -43.78
C LEU A 142 29.04 5.67 -45.28
N ASP A 143 29.76 4.62 -45.68
CA ASP A 143 30.13 4.38 -47.07
C ASP A 143 28.97 3.75 -47.88
N ASP A 144 28.02 3.07 -47.22
CA ASP A 144 26.90 2.38 -47.86
C ASP A 144 25.54 2.70 -47.21
N ILE A 145 25.18 3.99 -47.23
CA ILE A 145 23.90 4.46 -46.68
C ILE A 145 22.71 4.00 -47.55
N ASN A 146 22.93 3.84 -48.86
CA ASN A 146 21.86 3.50 -49.81
C ASN A 146 21.29 2.09 -49.59
N ALA A 147 22.12 1.11 -49.21
CA ALA A 147 21.65 -0.25 -48.93
C ALA A 147 20.68 -0.33 -47.73
N ALA A 148 20.87 0.55 -46.74
CA ALA A 148 20.04 0.59 -45.54
C ALA A 148 18.85 1.56 -45.64
N TYR A 149 18.67 2.25 -46.76
CA TYR A 149 17.61 3.24 -46.95
C TYR A 149 16.21 2.62 -46.83
N ARG A 150 15.33 3.29 -46.08
CA ARG A 150 13.92 2.88 -45.86
C ARG A 150 12.92 4.01 -46.11
N GLY A 151 13.38 5.25 -46.28
CA GLY A 151 12.50 6.40 -46.57
C GLY A 151 13.03 7.70 -45.97
N GLY A 152 12.21 8.74 -45.99
CA GLY A 152 12.53 10.05 -45.43
C GLY A 152 12.65 11.16 -46.48
N TYR A 153 12.51 12.40 -46.03
CA TYR A 153 12.66 13.62 -46.83
C TYR A 153 14.01 14.27 -46.49
N GLY A 154 14.65 15.01 -47.40
CA GLY A 154 15.92 15.69 -47.13
C GLY A 154 17.14 15.11 -47.87
N GLN A 155 16.94 14.14 -48.79
CA GLN A 155 18.01 13.65 -49.67
C GLN A 155 18.60 14.74 -50.58
N ASP A 156 17.79 15.74 -50.90
CA ASP A 156 18.18 16.95 -51.61
C ASP A 156 19.20 17.80 -50.82
N ILE A 157 19.22 17.67 -49.49
CA ILE A 157 20.14 18.40 -48.60
C ILE A 157 21.35 17.52 -48.25
N SER A 158 21.10 16.29 -47.78
CA SER A 158 22.14 15.33 -47.44
C SER A 158 21.60 13.90 -47.46
N ILE A 159 22.38 12.97 -48.02
CA ILE A 159 22.09 11.53 -47.96
C ILE A 159 21.95 11.00 -46.52
N ARG A 160 22.55 11.68 -45.54
CA ARG A 160 22.48 11.33 -44.12
C ARG A 160 21.17 11.78 -43.45
N TRP A 161 20.41 12.68 -44.08
CA TRP A 161 19.07 13.07 -43.66
C TRP A 161 18.03 12.10 -44.24
N THR A 162 18.24 10.81 -43.99
CA THR A 162 17.36 9.74 -44.45
C THR A 162 17.08 8.79 -43.31
N MET A 163 15.97 8.07 -43.41
CA MET A 163 15.63 7.00 -42.48
C MET A 163 16.30 5.73 -42.95
N VAL A 164 17.20 5.22 -42.11
CA VAL A 164 17.96 3.99 -42.33
C VAL A 164 17.50 2.92 -41.36
N ASP A 165 17.67 1.67 -41.79
CA ASP A 165 17.48 0.49 -40.97
C ASP A 165 18.73 0.18 -40.12
N SER A 166 18.53 -0.65 -39.09
CA SER A 166 19.58 -1.20 -38.22
C SER A 166 20.67 -1.98 -38.95
N SER A 167 20.45 -2.41 -40.21
CA SER A 167 21.45 -3.10 -41.03
C SER A 167 22.69 -2.27 -41.37
N ILE A 168 22.64 -0.94 -41.15
CA ILE A 168 23.80 -0.04 -41.35
C ILE A 168 24.85 -0.17 -40.22
N CYS A 169 24.49 -0.78 -39.09
CA CYS A 169 25.36 -0.87 -37.93
C CYS A 169 26.50 -1.87 -38.17
N GLN A 170 27.74 -1.49 -37.81
CA GLN A 170 28.92 -2.34 -37.92
C GLN A 170 29.22 -3.15 -36.65
N GLU A 171 28.48 -2.91 -35.57
CA GLU A 171 28.69 -3.60 -34.30
C GLU A 171 28.46 -5.11 -34.43
N THR A 172 29.45 -5.90 -34.00
CA THR A 172 29.44 -7.35 -34.14
C THR A 172 28.69 -8.04 -33.01
N ASP A 173 28.61 -7.38 -31.85
CA ASP A 173 27.88 -7.91 -30.69
C ASP A 173 26.38 -7.60 -30.81
N GLU A 174 25.62 -8.66 -31.10
CA GLU A 174 24.17 -8.55 -31.24
C GLU A 174 23.47 -8.11 -29.95
N HIS A 175 24.00 -8.46 -28.77
CA HIS A 175 23.39 -8.04 -27.51
C HIS A 175 23.50 -6.53 -27.29
N ILE A 176 24.64 -5.93 -27.66
CA ILE A 176 24.84 -4.48 -27.60
C ILE A 176 23.89 -3.76 -28.56
N LEU A 177 23.76 -4.29 -29.79
CA LEU A 177 22.89 -3.72 -30.81
C LEU A 177 21.41 -3.83 -30.42
N GLN A 178 20.96 -5.00 -29.98
CA GLN A 178 19.58 -5.20 -29.51
C GLN A 178 19.27 -4.32 -28.30
N ASP A 179 20.19 -4.20 -27.33
CA ASP A 179 19.97 -3.32 -26.18
C ASP A 179 19.86 -1.85 -26.62
N ALA A 180 20.55 -1.45 -27.69
CA ALA A 180 20.46 -0.10 -28.24
C ALA A 180 19.04 0.28 -28.73
N PHE A 181 18.20 -0.71 -29.10
CA PHE A 181 16.80 -0.53 -29.50
C PHE A 181 15.78 -0.80 -28.38
N ARG A 182 16.23 -1.02 -27.14
CA ARG A 182 15.36 -1.31 -25.99
C ARG A 182 15.25 -0.11 -25.04
N SER A 183 15.00 1.09 -25.55
CA SER A 183 14.87 2.28 -24.68
C SER A 183 13.54 2.31 -23.91
N PHE A 184 12.40 2.16 -24.58
CA PHE A 184 11.09 2.38 -23.96
C PHE A 184 10.36 1.08 -23.58
N PRO A 185 9.80 0.97 -22.36
CA PRO A 185 10.02 1.79 -21.16
C PRO A 185 11.32 1.41 -20.44
N SER A 186 11.76 2.22 -19.47
CA SER A 186 12.96 1.91 -18.68
C SER A 186 12.73 0.77 -17.68
N GLY A 187 13.48 -0.33 -17.83
CA GLY A 187 13.41 -1.48 -16.94
C GLY A 187 14.02 -1.24 -15.55
N HIS A 188 15.09 -0.44 -15.48
CA HIS A 188 15.67 -0.02 -14.20
C HIS A 188 14.67 0.81 -13.40
N SER A 189 13.93 1.70 -14.09
CA SER A 189 12.91 2.52 -13.45
C SER A 189 11.73 1.69 -12.95
N SER A 190 11.16 0.83 -13.80
CA SER A 190 9.99 0.03 -13.42
C SER A 190 10.27 -0.96 -12.29
N TRP A 191 11.41 -1.65 -12.32
CA TRP A 191 11.80 -2.56 -11.24
C TRP A 191 12.11 -1.86 -9.93
N SER A 192 12.82 -0.73 -9.98
CA SER A 192 13.15 0.04 -8.77
C SER A 192 11.89 0.53 -8.08
N TRP A 193 10.95 1.13 -8.83
CA TRP A 193 9.68 1.57 -8.27
C TRP A 193 8.79 0.40 -7.83
N ALA A 194 8.74 -0.71 -8.57
CA ALA A 194 7.96 -1.87 -8.17
C ALA A 194 8.38 -2.42 -6.80
N GLY A 195 9.68 -2.66 -6.59
CA GLY A 195 10.20 -3.25 -5.36
C GLY A 195 10.32 -2.29 -4.19
N LEU A 196 10.88 -1.10 -4.42
CA LEU A 196 11.17 -0.14 -3.35
C LEU A 196 9.91 0.59 -2.88
N LEU A 197 8.97 0.92 -3.79
CA LEU A 197 7.67 1.45 -3.35
C LEU A 197 6.87 0.39 -2.58
N TYR A 198 6.97 -0.88 -2.98
CA TYR A 198 6.29 -1.95 -2.26
C TYR A 198 6.82 -2.03 -0.82
N LEU A 199 8.13 -1.92 -0.65
CA LEU A 199 8.75 -1.85 0.67
C LEU A 199 8.28 -0.63 1.47
N THR A 200 8.17 0.54 0.84
CA THR A 200 7.61 1.74 1.50
C THR A 200 6.17 1.51 1.95
N LEU A 201 5.30 0.98 1.08
CA LEU A 201 3.91 0.66 1.43
C LEU A 201 3.84 -0.37 2.56
N PHE A 202 4.73 -1.36 2.54
CA PHE A 202 4.86 -2.35 3.60
C PHE A 202 5.24 -1.70 4.94
N PHE A 203 6.25 -0.83 4.97
CA PHE A 203 6.59 -0.08 6.19
C PHE A 203 5.43 0.81 6.66
N CYS A 204 4.77 1.51 5.75
CA CYS A 204 3.62 2.35 6.09
C CYS A 204 2.50 1.53 6.74
N SER A 205 2.25 0.32 6.25
CA SER A 205 1.29 -0.59 6.85
C SER A 205 1.76 -1.11 8.21
N LYS A 206 2.99 -1.65 8.31
CA LYS A 206 3.49 -2.30 9.55
C LYS A 206 3.68 -1.34 10.72
N PHE A 207 4.07 -0.09 10.43
CA PHE A 207 4.31 0.92 11.45
C PHE A 207 3.17 1.94 11.59
N GLY A 208 2.06 1.76 10.86
CA GLY A 208 0.92 2.68 10.93
C GLY A 208 1.24 4.10 10.43
N ILE A 209 2.14 4.23 9.46
CA ILE A 209 2.50 5.52 8.85
C ILE A 209 1.44 5.79 7.78
N GLY A 210 0.36 6.45 8.18
CA GLY A 210 -0.74 6.79 7.29
C GLY A 210 -1.25 8.20 7.56
N LEU A 211 -1.99 8.74 6.59
CA LEU A 211 -2.76 9.96 6.83
C LEU A 211 -3.80 9.66 7.93
N PRO A 212 -3.94 10.55 8.94
CA PRO A 212 -4.96 10.39 9.97
C PRO A 212 -6.32 10.26 9.32
N HIS A 213 -7.03 9.17 9.59
CA HIS A 213 -8.39 8.96 9.13
C HIS A 213 -9.28 8.67 10.34
N LEU A 214 -10.54 9.05 10.22
CA LEU A 214 -11.52 8.66 11.24
C LEU A 214 -11.87 7.18 11.04
N PRO A 215 -11.85 6.36 12.11
CA PRO A 215 -12.38 5.01 12.02
C PRO A 215 -13.87 5.09 11.73
N VAL A 216 -14.32 4.45 10.64
CA VAL A 216 -15.75 4.28 10.39
C VAL A 216 -16.25 3.22 11.36
N VAL A 217 -16.95 3.64 12.41
CA VAL A 217 -17.60 2.73 13.34
C VAL A 217 -18.88 2.21 12.67
N PHE A 218 -18.86 0.97 12.21
CA PHE A 218 -20.10 0.27 11.85
C PHE A 218 -20.66 -0.34 13.14
N THR A 219 -21.66 0.30 13.73
CA THR A 219 -22.46 -0.35 14.78
C THR A 219 -23.29 -1.45 14.11
N THR A 220 -22.85 -2.69 14.23
CA THR A 220 -23.73 -3.84 14.05
C THR A 220 -24.70 -3.84 15.22
N THR A 221 -25.92 -3.34 15.00
CA THR A 221 -26.99 -3.36 15.99
C THR A 221 -27.46 -4.80 16.19
N GLU A 222 -26.80 -5.54 17.08
CA GLU A 222 -27.39 -6.70 17.76
C GLU A 222 -26.89 -6.74 19.21
N GLN A 223 -27.51 -5.92 20.05
CA GLN A 223 -27.66 -6.25 21.46
C GLN A 223 -28.84 -5.50 22.01
N ARG A 224 -29.95 -6.22 22.18
CA ARG A 224 -31.21 -5.79 22.80
C ARG A 224 -30.95 -5.33 24.25
N PRO A 225 -31.08 -4.04 24.60
CA PRO A 225 -31.18 -3.62 25.98
C PRO A 225 -32.66 -3.58 26.37
N SER A 226 -33.05 -4.31 27.40
CA SER A 226 -34.32 -4.07 28.10
C SER A 226 -34.18 -2.81 28.99
N PRO A 227 -35.19 -1.94 29.07
CA PRO A 227 -35.08 -0.62 29.70
C PRO A 227 -35.41 -0.70 31.19
N THR A 228 -34.74 0.10 32.03
CA THR A 228 -35.39 0.75 33.19
C THR A 228 -34.60 1.96 33.68
N ASN A 229 -35.32 3.09 33.66
CA ASN A 229 -35.35 4.23 34.58
C ASN A 229 -34.17 5.22 34.60
N GLU A 230 -34.37 6.28 33.82
CA GLU A 230 -33.82 7.61 34.06
C GLU A 230 -34.42 8.21 35.35
N HIS A 231 -33.57 8.77 36.21
CA HIS A 231 -33.96 9.90 37.05
C HIS A 231 -33.35 11.15 36.41
N GLU A 232 -34.14 11.80 35.56
CA GLU A 232 -33.91 13.15 35.11
C GLU A 232 -34.45 14.10 36.19
N LEU A 233 -33.58 14.92 36.77
CA LEU A 233 -33.97 16.08 37.58
C LEU A 233 -33.29 17.31 37.01
N LEU A 234 -34.05 18.13 36.30
CA LEU A 234 -33.83 19.56 36.07
C LEU A 234 -35.21 20.22 35.93
N PRO A 235 -35.39 21.56 36.04
CA PRO A 235 -34.38 22.62 36.20
C PRO A 235 -34.73 23.66 37.30
N LEU A 236 -33.78 24.53 37.68
CA LEU A 236 -34.13 25.86 38.19
C LEU A 236 -33.05 26.91 37.81
N HIS A 237 -33.50 27.89 37.03
CA HIS A 237 -32.82 29.14 36.71
C HIS A 237 -32.71 30.07 37.93
N ALA A 238 -31.62 30.83 38.02
CA ALA A 238 -31.56 32.26 38.41
C ALA A 238 -30.06 32.69 38.34
N HIS A 239 -29.59 33.73 37.65
CA HIS A 239 -30.01 35.13 37.70
C HIS A 239 -29.34 35.92 36.56
N ARG A 240 -29.98 37.05 36.31
CA ARG A 240 -29.85 38.04 35.25
C ARG A 240 -29.05 39.25 35.75
N ALA A 241 -28.18 39.82 34.91
CA ALA A 241 -27.95 41.27 34.87
C ALA A 241 -27.46 41.70 33.49
N ARG A 242 -28.01 42.83 33.05
CA ARG A 242 -28.02 43.45 31.71
C ARG A 242 -27.11 44.68 31.74
N GLY A 243 -26.40 45.00 30.66
CA GLY A 243 -25.75 46.31 30.50
C GLY A 243 -24.94 46.43 29.21
N SER A 244 -25.41 47.27 28.29
CA SER A 244 -24.77 47.69 27.04
C SER A 244 -23.77 48.82 27.25
N SER A 245 -22.90 49.01 26.25
CA SER A 245 -22.25 50.25 25.76
C SER A 245 -20.71 50.31 25.80
N LEU A 246 -20.17 50.87 24.71
CA LEU A 246 -18.78 51.18 24.44
C LEU A 246 -18.23 52.20 25.44
N GLU A 247 -16.94 52.11 25.81
CA GLU A 247 -15.95 53.19 25.60
C GLU A 247 -14.54 52.84 26.11
N THR A 248 -13.61 53.60 25.55
CA THR A 248 -12.15 53.58 25.52
C THR A 248 -11.43 54.02 26.82
N LYS A 249 -10.11 53.76 26.82
CA LYS A 249 -8.97 54.44 27.52
C LYS A 249 -8.52 53.96 28.91
N ASN A 250 -7.30 53.42 28.89
CA ASN A 250 -6.07 53.83 29.60
C ASN A 250 -6.06 54.20 31.09
N GLU A 251 -5.06 53.58 31.73
CA GLU A 251 -4.06 54.14 32.66
C GLU A 251 -4.27 54.08 34.19
N GLU A 252 -3.12 53.77 34.82
CA GLU A 252 -2.68 54.03 36.20
C GLU A 252 -3.05 53.07 37.35
N ARG A 253 -2.09 52.15 37.61
CA ARG A 253 -1.18 52.12 38.78
C ARG A 253 -1.68 52.81 40.07
N GLU A 254 -1.79 52.06 41.17
CA GLU A 254 -0.96 52.17 42.39
C GLU A 254 -1.47 51.26 43.53
N ASP A 255 -0.48 50.63 44.18
CA ASP A 255 -0.30 50.35 45.60
C ASP A 255 -1.13 49.32 46.42
N ILE A 256 -0.35 48.70 47.32
CA ILE A 256 -0.48 47.50 48.16
C ILE A 256 -0.82 47.97 49.62
N PRO A 257 -0.67 47.19 50.72
CA PRO A 257 -1.08 45.83 51.12
C PRO A 257 -1.91 45.81 52.45
N GLY A 258 -2.33 44.62 52.89
CA GLY A 258 -2.72 44.34 54.30
C GLY A 258 -3.40 42.97 54.39
N GLU A 259 -2.75 41.84 54.69
CA GLU A 259 -2.01 41.38 55.88
C GLU A 259 -2.90 40.77 56.99
N TYR A 260 -2.44 39.60 57.48
CA TYR A 260 -2.83 38.81 58.68
C TYR A 260 -4.13 37.97 58.61
N ALA A 261 -4.20 36.71 59.08
CA ALA A 261 -3.26 35.75 59.67
C ALA A 261 -3.95 34.35 59.78
N ALA A 262 -3.14 33.28 59.81
CA ALA A 262 -3.18 32.06 60.66
C ALA A 262 -4.53 31.30 60.90
N GLN A 263 -4.65 29.99 61.13
CA GLN A 263 -3.80 28.82 61.31
C GLN A 263 -4.75 27.57 61.29
N ARG A 264 -4.16 26.37 61.15
CA ARG A 264 -4.70 24.99 61.01
C ARG A 264 -5.41 24.43 62.29
N PRO A 265 -5.61 23.09 62.50
CA PRO A 265 -6.17 21.93 61.73
C PRO A 265 -7.17 21.04 62.56
N LEU A 266 -7.48 19.82 62.05
CA LEU A 266 -7.97 18.55 62.72
C LEU A 266 -9.51 18.31 62.63
N HIS A 267 -10.12 17.12 62.55
CA HIS A 267 -9.78 15.69 62.74
C HIS A 267 -10.98 14.81 62.24
N GLN A 268 -10.76 13.54 61.82
CA GLN A 268 -11.57 12.28 62.04
C GLN A 268 -13.12 12.23 61.78
N ARG A 269 -13.87 11.14 61.50
CA ARG A 269 -13.78 9.65 61.49
C ARG A 269 -15.11 9.06 60.92
N ASN A 270 -15.04 7.83 60.37
CA ASN A 270 -16.02 6.76 60.05
C ASN A 270 -17.54 6.82 60.37
N GLY A 271 -18.34 6.12 59.53
CA GLY A 271 -19.63 5.49 59.90
C GLY A 271 -20.30 4.70 58.75
N SER A 272 -20.63 3.43 59.01
CA SER A 272 -21.28 2.41 58.15
C SER A 272 -22.81 2.34 58.40
N ILE A 273 -23.61 1.72 57.52
CA ILE A 273 -24.69 0.72 57.80
C ILE A 273 -25.72 0.59 56.65
N ASP A 274 -26.18 -0.66 56.47
CA ASP A 274 -27.03 -1.31 55.46
C ASP A 274 -28.56 -1.03 55.55
N ASN A 275 -29.33 -1.33 54.48
CA ASN A 275 -30.36 -2.42 54.44
C ASN A 275 -31.45 -2.32 53.33
N ASN A 276 -31.94 -3.51 52.96
CA ASN A 276 -32.94 -3.92 51.96
C ASN A 276 -34.40 -3.42 52.17
N SER A 277 -35.24 -3.42 51.10
CA SER A 277 -36.36 -4.38 50.86
C SER A 277 -37.65 -3.87 50.14
N LEU A 278 -38.17 -4.72 49.22
CA LEU A 278 -39.57 -5.17 48.94
C LEU A 278 -40.70 -4.31 48.27
N THR A 279 -41.32 -4.93 47.22
CA THR A 279 -42.77 -4.99 46.79
C THR A 279 -43.49 -3.74 46.24
N ALA A 280 -44.50 -3.72 45.35
CA ALA A 280 -45.25 -4.67 44.50
C ALA A 280 -46.20 -3.92 43.50
N ASN A 281 -46.61 -4.60 42.41
CA ASN A 281 -47.91 -4.66 41.69
C ASN A 281 -48.59 -3.51 40.86
N THR A 282 -49.09 -3.96 39.68
CA THR A 282 -50.35 -3.61 38.91
C THR A 282 -50.46 -2.23 38.22
N SER A 283 -51.10 -1.99 37.06
CA SER A 283 -51.70 -2.71 35.92
C SER A 283 -52.31 -1.66 34.93
N TYR A 284 -52.59 -2.05 33.68
CA TYR A 284 -53.51 -1.45 32.66
C TYR A 284 -53.03 -0.37 31.65
N ASN A 285 -52.91 -0.83 30.39
CA ASN A 285 -53.54 -0.36 29.13
C ASN A 285 -53.55 1.12 28.72
N ASN A 286 -52.90 1.43 27.57
CA ASN A 286 -53.51 1.66 26.25
C ASN A 286 -52.57 2.49 25.34
N ASN A 287 -52.26 1.96 24.17
CA ASN A 287 -51.77 2.71 22.99
C ASN A 287 -53.00 3.30 22.24
N PRO A 288 -52.89 4.20 21.23
CA PRO A 288 -51.71 4.43 20.39
C PRO A 288 -51.45 5.90 19.99
N GLU A 289 -50.41 6.04 19.16
CA GLU A 289 -50.23 7.02 18.09
C GLU A 289 -49.29 8.22 18.28
N SER A 290 -48.30 8.16 17.39
CA SER A 290 -47.71 9.25 16.62
C SER A 290 -46.44 9.91 17.17
N SER A 291 -45.44 9.78 16.30
CA SER A 291 -44.48 10.81 15.93
C SER A 291 -43.12 10.83 16.62
N ASN A 292 -42.11 10.90 15.75
CA ASN A 292 -40.78 11.49 15.93
C ASN A 292 -39.71 10.59 16.58
N TYR A 293 -38.57 10.40 15.91
CA TYR A 293 -37.43 11.31 16.02
C TYR A 293 -36.24 10.79 15.20
N VAL A 294 -35.67 11.65 14.36
CA VAL A 294 -34.29 11.48 13.90
C VAL A 294 -33.40 11.84 15.08
N THR A 295 -32.91 10.83 15.82
CA THR A 295 -31.93 11.07 16.88
C THR A 295 -30.56 11.29 16.24
N THR A 296 -30.18 12.55 16.11
CA THR A 296 -28.80 12.96 15.86
C THR A 296 -27.95 12.51 17.04
N THR A 297 -27.02 11.60 16.77
CA THR A 297 -26.03 11.09 17.71
C THR A 297 -25.24 12.25 18.33
N SER A 298 -25.31 12.40 19.65
CA SER A 298 -24.40 13.26 20.41
C SER A 298 -23.01 12.61 20.45
N SER A 299 -22.25 12.70 19.35
CA SER A 299 -20.84 12.34 19.36
C SER A 299 -20.08 13.37 20.18
N ASN A 300 -19.65 13.00 21.40
CA ASN A 300 -18.76 13.85 22.19
C ASN A 300 -17.54 14.23 21.33
N PRO A 301 -17.27 15.51 21.04
CA PRO A 301 -16.23 15.93 20.09
C PRO A 301 -14.82 15.49 20.54
N LEU A 302 -14.62 15.27 21.84
CA LEU A 302 -13.38 14.73 22.41
C LEU A 302 -13.12 13.26 22.00
N SER A 303 -14.16 12.45 21.78
CA SER A 303 -14.02 11.04 21.38
C SER A 303 -13.44 10.90 19.97
N VAL A 304 -13.81 11.80 19.06
CA VAL A 304 -13.30 11.86 17.69
C VAL A 304 -11.82 12.26 17.68
N ARG A 305 -11.44 13.24 18.50
CA ARG A 305 -10.05 13.71 18.62
C ARG A 305 -9.11 12.66 19.21
N ASN A 306 -9.62 11.76 20.06
CA ASN A 306 -8.85 10.66 20.65
C ASN A 306 -8.81 9.41 19.75
N ALA A 307 -9.47 9.41 18.59
CA ALA A 307 -9.58 8.25 17.72
C ALA A 307 -8.37 8.03 16.79
N ALA A 308 -7.57 9.06 16.55
CA ALA A 308 -6.38 8.98 15.69
C ALA A 308 -5.31 9.98 16.15
N ALA A 309 -4.03 9.62 15.99
CA ALA A 309 -2.89 10.50 16.20
C ALA A 309 -1.96 10.45 14.99
N ALA A 310 -1.28 11.56 14.71
CA ALA A 310 -0.25 11.57 13.68
C ALA A 310 0.94 10.69 14.11
N PRO A 311 1.50 9.86 13.22
CA PRO A 311 2.69 9.08 13.52
C PRO A 311 3.89 10.02 13.76
N PRO A 312 4.85 9.63 14.62
CA PRO A 312 6.01 10.47 14.87
C PRO A 312 6.91 10.59 13.63
N ASN A 313 7.42 11.81 13.39
CA ASN A 313 8.13 12.17 12.16
C ASN A 313 9.36 11.32 11.85
N TYR A 314 10.03 10.73 12.85
CA TYR A 314 11.20 9.89 12.62
C TYR A 314 10.87 8.62 11.82
N LEU A 315 9.60 8.16 11.80
CA LEU A 315 9.16 7.02 11.00
C LEU A 315 9.09 7.34 9.50
N ILE A 316 9.09 8.61 9.12
CA ILE A 316 9.13 9.03 7.71
C ILE A 316 10.47 8.63 7.08
N ILE A 317 11.57 8.67 7.83
CA ILE A 317 12.92 8.34 7.33
C ILE A 317 12.99 6.92 6.76
N PRO A 318 12.68 5.85 7.51
CA PRO A 318 12.70 4.50 6.95
C PRO A 318 11.65 4.29 5.85
N ALA A 319 10.53 5.01 5.88
CA ALA A 319 9.50 4.93 4.85
C ALA A 319 9.92 5.57 3.51
N LEU A 320 10.61 6.71 3.54
CA LEU A 320 11.05 7.44 2.35
C LEU A 320 12.42 7.00 1.82
N THR A 321 13.24 6.32 2.62
CA THR A 321 14.55 5.84 2.17
C THR A 321 14.47 4.97 0.90
N PRO A 322 13.57 3.98 0.80
CA PRO A 322 13.41 3.20 -0.44
C PRO A 322 13.00 4.07 -1.64
N ILE A 323 12.15 5.08 -1.43
CA ILE A 323 11.76 6.03 -2.50
C ILE A 323 12.98 6.84 -2.97
N ALA A 324 13.79 7.35 -2.04
CA ALA A 324 15.00 8.10 -2.38
C ALA A 324 15.99 7.24 -3.19
N VAL A 325 16.16 5.98 -2.81
CA VAL A 325 16.98 5.02 -3.58
C VAL A 325 16.40 4.76 -4.98
N ALA A 326 15.08 4.62 -5.11
CA ALA A 326 14.44 4.44 -6.41
C ALA A 326 14.65 5.66 -7.31
N VAL A 327 14.48 6.87 -6.78
CA VAL A 327 14.75 8.12 -7.50
C VAL A 327 16.21 8.20 -7.95
N TYR A 328 17.16 7.89 -7.07
CA TYR A 328 18.57 7.88 -7.42
C TYR A 328 18.88 6.93 -8.58
N ILE A 329 18.42 5.68 -8.52
CA ILE A 329 18.62 4.69 -9.60
C ILE A 329 18.07 5.22 -10.92
N VAL A 330 16.86 5.77 -10.88
CA VAL A 330 16.20 6.35 -12.05
C VAL A 330 16.98 7.54 -12.64
N SER A 331 17.47 8.43 -11.79
CA SER A 331 18.27 9.59 -12.21
C SER A 331 19.56 9.18 -12.92
N THR A 332 20.23 8.09 -12.50
CA THR A 332 21.43 7.61 -13.21
C THR A 332 21.15 7.28 -14.67
N ARG A 333 19.98 6.72 -14.98
CA ARG A 333 19.61 6.34 -16.35
C ARG A 333 19.44 7.53 -17.29
N PHE A 334 19.04 8.67 -16.73
CA PHE A 334 18.95 9.92 -17.50
C PHE A 334 20.34 10.56 -17.65
N ALA A 335 21.10 10.62 -16.56
CA ALA A 335 22.44 11.22 -16.55
C ALA A 335 23.44 10.51 -17.49
N GLU A 336 23.30 9.19 -17.65
CA GLU A 336 24.20 8.35 -18.47
C GLU A 336 23.66 8.11 -19.89
N TYR A 337 22.63 8.83 -20.33
CA TYR A 337 22.10 8.75 -21.71
C TYR A 337 21.53 7.36 -22.09
N TYR A 338 21.06 6.59 -21.12
CA TYR A 338 20.44 5.28 -21.37
C TYR A 338 18.97 5.38 -21.75
N HIS A 339 18.28 6.42 -21.27
CA HIS A 339 16.85 6.60 -21.45
C HIS A 339 16.45 8.07 -21.57
N PHE A 340 15.42 8.32 -22.36
CA PHE A 340 14.74 9.61 -22.38
C PHE A 340 13.89 9.78 -21.11
N GLY A 341 13.63 11.03 -20.71
CA GLY A 341 12.79 11.32 -19.53
C GLY A 341 11.40 10.67 -19.60
N PHE A 342 10.80 10.62 -20.79
CA PHE A 342 9.52 9.95 -21.02
C PHE A 342 9.57 8.44 -20.72
N ASP A 343 10.65 7.76 -21.13
CA ASP A 343 10.83 6.32 -20.93
C ASP A 343 10.98 5.98 -19.45
N ILE A 344 11.62 6.90 -18.71
CA ILE A 344 11.79 6.84 -17.27
C ILE A 344 10.46 7.02 -16.54
N ILE A 345 9.69 8.07 -16.88
CA ILE A 345 8.40 8.37 -16.24
C ILE A 345 7.42 7.21 -16.45
N PHE A 346 7.30 6.71 -17.68
CA PHE A 346 6.46 5.55 -17.96
C PHE A 346 6.93 4.29 -17.24
N GLY A 347 8.24 4.05 -17.19
CA GLY A 347 8.82 2.97 -16.38
C GLY A 347 8.40 3.10 -14.90
N SER A 348 8.55 4.29 -14.31
CA SER A 348 8.16 4.56 -12.93
C SER A 348 6.67 4.30 -12.71
N LEU A 349 5.81 4.76 -13.61
CA LEU A 349 4.35 4.56 -13.52
C LEU A 349 3.96 3.08 -13.55
N ILE A 350 4.61 2.27 -14.39
CA ILE A 350 4.42 0.81 -14.40
C ILE A 350 4.80 0.22 -13.04
N GLY A 351 5.97 0.60 -12.50
CA GLY A 351 6.43 0.14 -11.19
C GLY A 351 5.49 0.56 -10.05
N ILE A 352 5.08 1.82 -10.02
CA ILE A 352 4.16 2.38 -9.01
C ILE A 352 2.81 1.64 -9.06
N THR A 353 2.26 1.45 -10.26
CA THR A 353 0.94 0.82 -10.44
C THR A 353 0.97 -0.64 -10.02
N THR A 354 1.98 -1.39 -10.45
CA THR A 354 2.14 -2.81 -10.09
C THR A 354 2.37 -3.00 -8.60
N SER A 355 3.19 -2.13 -7.99
CA SER A 355 3.41 -2.11 -6.54
C SER A 355 2.13 -1.84 -5.76
N TRP A 356 1.38 -0.81 -6.13
CA TRP A 356 0.12 -0.47 -5.48
C TRP A 356 -0.92 -1.59 -5.59
N LEU A 357 -1.10 -2.16 -6.78
CA LEU A 357 -2.03 -3.28 -7.01
C LEU A 357 -1.63 -4.52 -6.21
N ALA A 358 -0.36 -4.92 -6.27
CA ALA A 358 0.13 -6.09 -5.55
C ALA A 358 0.04 -5.90 -4.03
N PHE A 359 0.33 -4.69 -3.53
CA PHE A 359 0.16 -4.36 -2.13
C PHE A 359 -1.31 -4.52 -1.70
N ARG A 360 -2.24 -3.95 -2.48
CA ARG A 360 -3.69 -4.04 -2.20
C ARG A 360 -4.23 -5.47 -2.26
N TRP A 361 -3.62 -6.31 -3.09
CA TRP A 361 -4.00 -7.71 -3.26
C TRP A 361 -3.70 -8.56 -2.02
N TYR A 362 -2.57 -8.29 -1.34
CA TYR A 362 -2.11 -9.10 -0.21
C TYR A 362 -2.28 -8.45 1.16
N HIS A 363 -2.39 -7.12 1.22
CA HIS A 363 -2.50 -6.36 2.46
C HIS A 363 -3.81 -5.61 2.59
N LEU A 364 -4.25 -5.47 3.84
CA LEU A 364 -5.34 -4.57 4.18
C LEU A 364 -4.96 -3.11 3.87
N PRO A 365 -5.95 -2.23 3.61
CA PRO A 365 -5.65 -0.83 3.40
C PRO A 365 -4.94 -0.24 4.62
N ILE A 366 -3.97 0.65 4.39
CA ILE A 366 -3.20 1.32 5.45
C ILE A 366 -4.13 2.02 6.47
N SER A 367 -5.32 2.47 6.02
CA SER A 367 -6.34 3.09 6.86
C SER A 367 -7.26 2.15 7.63
N ARG A 368 -7.10 0.83 7.54
CA ARG A 368 -8.01 -0.13 8.22
C ARG A 368 -7.26 -1.34 8.78
N GLY A 369 -6.27 -1.83 8.06
CA GLY A 369 -5.38 -2.87 8.54
C GLY A 369 -4.34 -2.26 9.43
N GLN A 370 -4.40 -2.57 10.72
CA GLN A 370 -3.38 -2.28 11.74
C GLN A 370 -2.03 -3.00 11.41
N GLY A 371 -1.55 -2.89 10.18
CA GLY A 371 -0.39 -3.59 9.64
C GLY A 371 -0.59 -5.05 9.24
N TRP A 372 -1.83 -5.54 9.11
CA TRP A 372 -2.09 -6.97 8.85
C TRP A 372 -2.27 -7.28 7.36
N ALA A 373 -1.81 -8.47 6.95
CA ALA A 373 -2.19 -9.06 5.67
C ALA A 373 -3.64 -9.57 5.71
N TRP A 374 -4.20 -9.88 4.55
CA TRP A 374 -5.51 -10.52 4.49
C TRP A 374 -5.51 -11.88 5.22
N GLY A 375 -6.63 -12.19 5.87
CA GLY A 375 -6.86 -13.52 6.44
C GLY A 375 -6.91 -14.61 5.36
N SER A 376 -6.78 -15.86 5.79
CA SER A 376 -6.81 -16.99 4.86
C SER A 376 -8.17 -17.17 4.16
N ARG A 377 -8.14 -17.54 2.87
CA ARG A 377 -9.33 -18.00 2.13
C ARG A 377 -9.99 -19.20 2.81
N SER A 378 -11.32 -19.32 2.68
CA SER A 378 -12.06 -20.50 3.15
C SER A 378 -11.77 -21.72 2.27
N ARG A 379 -11.84 -22.92 2.86
CA ARG A 379 -11.49 -24.19 2.20
C ARG A 379 -12.42 -24.48 1.01
N ASP A 380 -13.65 -24.06 1.11
CA ASP A 380 -14.75 -24.39 0.20
C ASP A 380 -14.68 -23.49 -1.04
N ARG A 381 -14.13 -22.28 -0.87
CA ARG A 381 -13.98 -21.24 -1.88
C ARG A 381 -12.52 -20.93 -2.19
N ALA A 382 -11.60 -21.88 -2.03
CA ALA A 382 -10.16 -21.61 -2.18
C ALA A 382 -9.74 -21.25 -3.62
N PHE A 383 -10.44 -21.80 -4.63
CA PHE A 383 -10.13 -21.63 -6.05
C PHE A 383 -11.14 -20.75 -6.81
N ALA A 384 -12.42 -20.83 -6.44
CA ALA A 384 -13.49 -20.06 -7.06
C ALA A 384 -14.69 -19.97 -6.10
N PHE A 385 -15.52 -18.94 -6.28
CA PHE A 385 -16.84 -18.86 -5.67
C PHE A 385 -17.84 -18.22 -6.65
N GLY A 386 -19.13 -18.51 -6.47
CA GLY A 386 -20.21 -17.99 -7.33
C GLY A 386 -20.60 -16.55 -7.03
N VAL A 387 -21.18 -15.87 -8.03
CA VAL A 387 -21.76 -14.52 -7.90
C VAL A 387 -22.78 -14.49 -6.75
N GLY A 388 -22.76 -13.43 -5.93
CA GLY A 388 -23.68 -13.26 -4.80
C GLY A 388 -23.19 -13.85 -3.47
N THR A 389 -21.97 -14.36 -3.38
CA THR A 389 -21.39 -14.81 -2.10
C THR A 389 -20.57 -13.70 -1.43
N ASN A 390 -20.52 -13.72 -0.09
CA ASN A 390 -19.87 -12.70 0.76
C ASN A 390 -18.32 -12.69 0.68
N GLY A 391 -17.73 -13.21 -0.39
CA GLY A 391 -16.29 -13.17 -0.66
C GLY A 391 -15.52 -14.46 -0.31
N TRP A 392 -14.19 -14.33 -0.19
CA TRP A 392 -13.26 -15.45 -0.01
C TRP A 392 -13.19 -16.00 1.43
N VAL A 393 -13.83 -15.36 2.42
CA VAL A 393 -13.75 -15.70 3.86
C VAL A 393 -15.12 -16.13 4.40
N SER A 394 -15.18 -17.26 5.11
CA SER A 394 -16.37 -17.75 5.83
C SER A 394 -16.05 -17.89 7.32
N ASP A 395 -17.07 -18.17 8.12
CA ASP A 395 -16.95 -18.44 9.56
C ASP A 395 -16.05 -19.66 9.86
N ALA A 396 -15.75 -20.47 8.84
CA ALA A 396 -14.81 -21.57 8.92
C ALA A 396 -13.35 -21.09 8.79
N GLY A 397 -12.68 -20.92 9.93
CA GLY A 397 -11.24 -20.62 9.98
C GLY A 397 -10.31 -21.78 9.58
N TRP A 398 -9.00 -21.54 9.59
CA TRP A 398 -7.94 -22.50 9.18
C TRP A 398 -8.03 -23.88 9.84
N SER A 399 -8.55 -23.95 11.06
CA SER A 399 -8.69 -25.16 11.87
C SER A 399 -10.09 -25.77 11.88
N SER A 400 -11.08 -25.15 11.25
CA SER A 400 -12.45 -25.63 11.31
C SER A 400 -12.59 -26.98 10.59
N LYS A 401 -13.33 -27.92 11.20
CA LYS A 401 -13.64 -29.20 10.55
C LYS A 401 -14.58 -28.93 9.37
N LYS A 402 -14.51 -29.78 8.33
CA LYS A 402 -15.46 -29.70 7.21
C LYS A 402 -16.84 -29.95 7.80
N VAL A 403 -17.71 -28.94 7.81
CA VAL A 403 -19.12 -29.16 8.14
C VAL A 403 -19.70 -29.94 6.97
N SER A 404 -20.15 -31.17 7.23
CA SER A 404 -20.87 -31.98 6.25
C SER A 404 -22.15 -31.25 5.86
N ALA A 405 -22.47 -31.21 4.57
CA ALA A 405 -23.66 -30.54 4.02
C ALA A 405 -25.02 -31.10 4.51
N VAL A 406 -25.00 -32.00 5.50
CA VAL A 406 -26.17 -32.61 6.12
C VAL A 406 -26.76 -31.73 7.24
N ASP A 407 -25.94 -30.90 7.91
CA ASP A 407 -26.41 -30.08 9.05
C ASP A 407 -27.10 -28.77 8.66
N VAL A 408 -27.05 -28.33 7.39
CA VAL A 408 -27.70 -27.08 6.95
C VAL A 408 -29.15 -27.32 6.48
N ARG A 409 -29.58 -28.59 6.39
CA ARG A 409 -30.92 -28.95 5.91
C ARG A 409 -31.95 -29.15 7.03
N ALA A 410 -31.57 -28.92 8.29
CA ALA A 410 -32.44 -29.12 9.45
C ALA A 410 -33.23 -27.87 9.88
N ASP A 411 -32.87 -26.67 9.40
CA ASP A 411 -33.50 -25.40 9.85
C ASP A 411 -34.47 -24.79 8.83
N PHE A 412 -34.91 -25.57 7.83
CA PHE A 412 -36.03 -25.19 6.96
C PHE A 412 -37.01 -26.36 6.85
N VAL A 413 -37.84 -26.52 7.88
CA VAL A 413 -39.16 -27.16 7.80
C VAL A 413 -40.17 -26.24 8.46
#